data_AF-A0ABD1QH73-F1
#
_entry.id   AF-A0ABD1QH73-F1
#
_cell.length_a   1.000
_cell.length_b   1.000
_cell.length_c   1.000
_cell.angle_alpha   90.00
_cell.angle_beta   90.00
_cell.angle_gamma   90.00
#
_symmetry.space_group_name_H-M   'P 1'
#
loop_
_entity.id
_entity.type
_entity.pdbx_description
1 polymer ?
#
loop_
_entity_poly.entity_id
_entity_poly.type
_entity_poly.pdbx_seq_one_letter_code
_entity_poly.pdbx_strand_id
1 'polypeptide(L)'
;MARSRITEGELENMRLSYDIPASVILRAPGQKECADDPPEGFVVIYKLAMQQGLRVPMHHFFREVLKDWNFAPCWITPNGWRQMVASYLLWGFSEAGENLTSREIESLYRPC
;
A
#
# COMPACT_ATOMS: atom_id res chain seq x y z
N MET A 1 -19.31 -10.88 0.06
CA MET A 1 -17.98 -10.36 0.50
C MET A 1 -17.76 -10.78 1.94
N ALA A 2 -16.60 -11.38 2.27
CA ALA A 2 -16.27 -11.73 3.65
C ALA A 2 -16.05 -10.45 4.47
N ARG A 3 -16.71 -10.34 5.63
CA ARG A 3 -16.59 -9.18 6.51
C ARG A 3 -15.23 -9.26 7.20
N SER A 4 -14.32 -8.36 6.86
CA SER A 4 -13.01 -8.26 7.53
C SER A 4 -13.23 -7.88 8.99
N ARG A 5 -12.69 -8.69 9.91
CA ARG A 5 -12.73 -8.40 11.35
C ARG A 5 -11.28 -8.28 11.80
N ILE A 6 -10.93 -7.13 12.34
CA ILE A 6 -9.67 -6.92 13.05
C ILE A 6 -10.01 -6.31 14.41
N THR A 7 -9.37 -6.80 15.44
CA THR A 7 -9.53 -6.34 16.83
C THR A 7 -8.45 -5.31 17.18
N GLU A 8 -8.66 -4.54 18.25
CA GLU A 8 -7.68 -3.56 18.71
C GLU A 8 -6.33 -4.21 19.05
N GLY A 9 -6.35 -5.36 19.74
CA GLY A 9 -5.12 -6.11 20.04
C GLY A 9 -4.40 -6.61 18.79
N GLU A 10 -5.11 -6.93 17.71
CA GLU A 10 -4.48 -7.24 16.43
C GLU A 10 -3.85 -6.01 15.76
N LEU A 11 -4.44 -4.82 15.93
CA LEU A 11 -3.85 -3.56 15.46
C LEU A 11 -2.58 -3.19 16.22
N GLU A 12 -2.56 -3.38 17.54
CA GLU A 12 -1.35 -3.22 18.36
C GLU A 12 -0.25 -4.18 17.92
N ASN A 13 -0.60 -5.46 17.72
CA ASN A 13 0.34 -6.45 17.20
C ASN A 13 0.86 -6.08 15.80
N MET A 14 0.00 -5.56 14.92
CA MET A 14 0.41 -5.09 13.60
C MET A 14 1.34 -3.88 13.70
N ARG A 15 1.07 -2.94 14.61
CA ARG A 15 1.92 -1.79 14.84
C ARG A 15 3.34 -2.22 15.21
N LEU A 16 3.48 -3.18 16.11
CA LEU A 16 4.78 -3.74 16.50
C LEU A 16 5.41 -4.55 15.37
N SER A 17 4.63 -5.36 14.66
CA SER A 17 5.17 -6.27 13.62
C SER A 17 5.68 -5.55 12.37
N TYR A 18 5.21 -4.33 12.11
CA TYR A 18 5.53 -3.56 10.90
C TYR A 18 6.14 -2.18 11.21
N ASP A 19 6.60 -1.97 12.45
CA ASP A 19 7.24 -0.73 12.91
C ASP A 19 6.44 0.53 12.58
N ILE A 20 5.11 0.47 12.77
CA ILE A 20 4.22 1.58 12.43
C ILE A 20 4.41 2.70 13.46
N PRO A 21 4.78 3.93 13.04
CA PRO A 21 4.98 5.03 13.96
C PRO A 21 3.70 5.40 14.72
N ALA A 22 3.86 5.90 15.95
CA ALA A 22 2.73 6.36 16.76
C ALA A 22 1.92 7.49 16.11
N SER A 23 2.54 8.26 15.20
CA SER A 23 1.89 9.31 14.42
C SER A 23 0.87 8.79 13.39
N VAL A 24 0.92 7.50 13.03
CA VAL A 24 -0.04 6.88 12.11
C VAL A 24 -1.20 6.31 12.93
N ILE A 25 -2.39 6.88 12.78
CA ILE A 25 -3.60 6.39 13.44
C ILE A 25 -4.04 5.08 12.78
N LEU A 26 -4.16 4.01 13.58
CA LEU A 26 -4.75 2.75 13.18
C LEU A 26 -6.13 2.64 13.82
N ARG A 27 -7.09 2.10 13.09
CA ARG A 27 -8.47 1.94 13.55
C ARG A 27 -9.10 0.71 12.92
N ALA A 28 -9.81 -0.07 13.72
CA ALA A 28 -10.60 -1.18 13.20
C ALA A 28 -11.80 -0.63 12.40
N PRO A 29 -12.17 -1.26 11.27
CA PRO A 29 -13.33 -0.83 10.50
C PRO A 29 -14.62 -1.04 11.33
N GLY A 30 -15.54 -0.09 11.21
CA GLY A 30 -16.87 -0.18 11.80
C GLY A 30 -17.72 -1.25 11.12
N GLN A 31 -18.85 -1.61 11.74
CA GLN A 31 -19.69 -2.74 11.26
C GLN A 31 -20.25 -2.57 9.83
N LYS A 32 -20.39 -1.31 9.38
CA LYS A 32 -20.92 -0.93 8.06
C LYS A 32 -19.83 -0.45 7.09
N GLU A 33 -18.61 -0.27 7.57
CA GLU A 33 -17.51 0.24 6.73
C GLU A 33 -16.96 -0.89 5.85
N CYS A 34 -16.63 -0.55 4.61
CA CYS A 34 -15.99 -1.46 3.67
C CYS A 34 -14.72 -0.81 3.09
N ALA A 35 -13.91 -1.62 2.40
CA ALA A 35 -12.66 -1.12 1.82
C ALA A 35 -12.88 -0.13 0.67
N ASP A 36 -14.03 -0.21 0.00
CA ASP A 36 -14.36 0.58 -1.18
C ASP A 36 -14.92 1.98 -0.81
N ASP A 37 -15.33 2.17 0.44
CA ASP A 37 -15.89 3.42 0.96
C ASP A 37 -15.28 3.73 2.35
N PRO A 38 -14.00 4.16 2.40
CA PRO A 38 -13.39 4.57 3.65
C PRO A 38 -14.05 5.83 4.21
N PRO A 39 -14.13 5.99 5.54
CA PRO A 39 -14.50 7.26 6.14
C PRO A 39 -13.57 8.40 5.73
N GLU A 40 -14.12 9.62 5.73
CA GLU A 40 -13.36 10.82 5.40
C GLU A 40 -12.08 10.95 6.26
N GLY A 41 -10.96 11.23 5.59
CA GLY A 41 -9.64 11.33 6.24
C GLY A 41 -8.93 9.99 6.50
N PHE A 42 -9.53 8.86 6.14
CA PHE A 42 -8.92 7.54 6.26
C PHE A 42 -8.63 6.91 4.90
N VAL A 43 -7.65 6.02 4.88
CA VAL A 43 -7.38 5.11 3.76
C VAL A 43 -7.50 3.68 4.23
N VAL A 44 -8.02 2.78 3.40
CA VAL A 44 -8.06 1.34 3.70
C VAL A 44 -6.85 0.65 3.08
N ILE A 45 -6.20 -0.19 3.88
CA ILE A 45 -5.09 -1.03 3.46
C ILE A 45 -5.43 -2.48 3.85
N TYR A 46 -5.21 -3.43 2.95
CA TYR A 46 -5.29 -4.85 3.29
C TYR A 46 -4.15 -5.26 4.21
N LYS A 47 -4.43 -6.03 5.26
CA LYS A 47 -3.39 -6.67 6.10
C LYS A 47 -2.36 -7.44 5.26
N LEU A 48 -2.83 -8.15 4.22
CA LEU A 48 -1.96 -8.87 3.28
C LEU A 48 -1.01 -7.95 2.52
N ALA A 49 -1.38 -6.70 2.22
CA ALA A 49 -0.48 -5.74 1.56
C ALA A 49 0.74 -5.41 2.44
N MET A 50 0.53 -5.29 3.75
CA MET A 50 1.64 -5.08 4.70
C MET A 50 2.59 -6.28 4.75
N GLN A 51 2.05 -7.50 4.67
CA GLN A 51 2.86 -8.71 4.51
C GLN A 51 3.65 -8.73 3.20
N GLN A 52 3.17 -8.05 2.15
CA GLN A 52 3.87 -7.91 0.87
C GLN A 52 4.83 -6.73 0.79
N GLY A 53 5.18 -6.12 1.92
CA GLY A 53 6.19 -5.07 1.99
C GLY A 53 5.63 -3.65 2.01
N LEU A 54 4.31 -3.46 1.97
CA LEU A 54 3.74 -2.14 2.21
C LEU A 54 4.09 -1.68 3.64
N ARG A 55 4.59 -0.46 3.76
CA ARG A 55 4.90 0.20 5.04
C ARG A 55 4.20 1.55 5.12
N VAL A 56 3.92 1.99 6.36
CA VAL A 56 3.29 3.28 6.64
C VAL A 56 4.16 4.09 7.64
N PRO A 57 4.33 5.41 7.45
CA PRO A 57 3.87 6.22 6.32
C PRO A 57 4.41 5.72 4.98
N MET A 58 3.57 5.76 3.95
CA MET A 58 3.92 5.18 2.65
C MET A 58 5.08 5.95 2.01
N HIS A 59 6.05 5.22 1.46
CA HIS A 59 7.18 5.81 0.74
C HIS A 59 6.67 6.77 -0.34
N HIS A 60 7.36 7.91 -0.52
CA HIS A 60 6.95 8.98 -1.45
C HIS A 60 6.64 8.45 -2.85
N PHE A 61 7.51 7.58 -3.37
CA PHE A 61 7.33 6.94 -4.66
C PHE A 61 5.95 6.27 -4.82
N PHE A 62 5.57 5.36 -3.92
CA PHE A 62 4.29 4.65 -4.04
C PHE A 62 3.10 5.59 -3.90
N ARG A 63 3.23 6.67 -3.13
CA ARG A 63 2.18 7.69 -3.02
C ARG A 63 1.96 8.43 -4.33
N GLU A 64 3.03 8.85 -5.00
CA GLU A 64 2.92 9.52 -6.31
C GLU A 64 2.39 8.56 -7.38
N VAL A 65 2.81 7.29 -7.39
CA VAL A 65 2.28 6.29 -8.33
C VAL A 65 0.76 6.10 -8.15
N LEU A 66 0.30 5.92 -6.91
CA LEU A 66 -1.13 5.78 -6.64
C LEU A 66 -1.92 7.03 -7.02
N LYS A 67 -1.35 8.21 -6.77
CA LYS A 67 -1.96 9.50 -7.12
C LYS A 67 -2.06 9.68 -8.63
N ASP A 68 -1.00 9.36 -9.37
CA ASP A 68 -0.97 9.45 -10.84
C ASP A 68 -1.99 8.50 -11.48
N TRP A 69 -2.17 7.31 -10.90
CA TRP A 69 -3.17 6.33 -11.34
C TRP A 69 -4.57 6.61 -10.80
N ASN A 70 -4.73 7.58 -9.91
CA ASN A 70 -5.97 7.86 -9.19
C ASN A 70 -6.54 6.61 -8.47
N PHE A 71 -5.65 5.80 -7.88
CA PHE A 71 -5.99 4.56 -7.20
C PHE A 71 -5.90 4.69 -5.68
N ALA A 72 -6.90 4.15 -4.99
CA ALA A 72 -6.81 3.93 -3.55
C ALA A 72 -5.88 2.74 -3.25
N PRO A 73 -5.15 2.74 -2.11
CA PRO A 73 -4.29 1.61 -1.74
C PRO A 73 -5.01 0.25 -1.67
N CYS A 74 -6.30 0.27 -1.32
CA CYS A 74 -7.15 -0.92 -1.27
C CYS A 74 -7.49 -1.49 -2.65
N TRP A 75 -7.35 -0.74 -3.73
CA TRP A 75 -7.63 -1.24 -5.08
C TRP A 75 -6.47 -2.07 -5.63
N ILE A 76 -5.26 -1.90 -5.08
CA ILE A 76 -4.12 -2.73 -5.42
C ILE A 76 -4.21 -4.05 -4.66
N THR A 77 -4.30 -5.16 -5.41
CA THR A 77 -4.27 -6.50 -4.82
C THR A 77 -2.95 -6.73 -4.06
N PRO A 78 -2.91 -7.61 -3.04
CA PRO A 78 -1.67 -7.87 -2.31
C PRO A 78 -0.50 -8.29 -3.21
N ASN A 79 -0.76 -9.09 -4.25
CA ASN A 79 0.26 -9.44 -5.23
C ASN A 79 0.72 -8.23 -6.05
N GLY A 80 -0.19 -7.31 -6.40
CA GLY A 80 0.17 -6.03 -7.05
C GLY A 80 1.13 -5.21 -6.20
N TRP A 81 0.89 -5.13 -4.88
CA TRP A 81 1.81 -4.48 -3.95
C TRP A 81 3.20 -5.10 -3.95
N ARG A 82 3.29 -6.43 -3.92
CA ARG A 82 4.57 -7.15 -4.02
C ARG A 82 5.32 -6.77 -5.30
N GLN A 83 4.63 -6.73 -6.43
CA GLN A 83 5.25 -6.39 -7.72
C GLN A 83 5.73 -4.94 -7.73
N MET A 84 4.93 -3.98 -7.25
CA MET A 84 5.36 -2.57 -7.17
C MET A 84 6.62 -2.40 -6.31
N VAL A 85 6.66 -3.05 -5.15
CA VAL A 85 7.83 -3.01 -4.26
C VAL A 85 9.05 -3.66 -4.92
N ALA A 86 8.87 -4.83 -5.55
CA ALA A 86 9.95 -5.52 -6.25
C ALA A 86 10.50 -4.67 -7.42
N SER A 87 9.63 -4.06 -8.24
CA SER A 87 10.04 -3.16 -9.32
C SER A 87 10.84 -1.97 -8.80
N TYR A 88 10.39 -1.35 -7.71
CA TYR A 88 11.11 -0.24 -7.07
C TYR A 88 12.50 -0.66 -6.58
N LEU A 89 12.61 -1.80 -5.90
CA LEU A 89 13.90 -2.30 -5.40
C LEU A 89 14.84 -2.68 -6.54
N LEU A 90 14.34 -3.40 -7.55
CA LEU A 90 15.13 -3.80 -8.73
C LEU A 90 15.61 -2.59 -9.54
N TRP A 91 14.79 -1.55 -9.65
CA TRP A 91 15.21 -0.31 -10.31
C TRP A 91 16.40 0.34 -9.61
N GLY A 92 16.43 0.33 -8.28
CA GLY A 92 17.58 0.82 -7.50
C GLY A 92 18.88 0.06 -7.75
N PHE A 93 18.82 -1.16 -8.31
CA PHE A 93 20.00 -1.93 -8.74
C PHE A 93 20.30 -1.76 -10.24
N SER A 94 19.45 -1.06 -10.99
CA SER A 94 19.64 -0.86 -12.43
C SER A 94 20.52 0.36 -12.73
N GLU A 95 21.21 0.33 -13.87
CA GLU A 95 21.97 1.49 -14.37
C GLU A 95 21.05 2.58 -14.98
N ALA A 96 19.73 2.40 -14.92
CA ALA A 96 18.75 3.20 -15.68
C ALA A 96 18.42 4.58 -15.10
N GLY A 97 18.94 4.93 -13.91
CA GLY A 97 18.86 6.30 -13.36
C GLY A 97 18.33 6.38 -11.93
N GLU A 98 18.45 7.57 -11.32
CA GLU A 98 18.34 7.75 -9.87
C GLU A 98 16.92 7.73 -9.27
N ASN A 99 15.84 7.74 -10.07
CA ASN A 99 14.47 7.76 -9.52
C ASN A 99 13.43 7.09 -10.43
N LEU A 100 12.90 5.95 -10.00
CA LEU A 100 11.76 5.30 -10.66
C LEU A 100 10.52 6.22 -10.57
N THR A 101 9.79 6.36 -11.68
CA THR A 101 8.55 7.13 -11.81
C THR A 101 7.37 6.24 -12.18
N SER A 102 6.14 6.75 -12.04
CA SER A 102 4.92 6.06 -12.48
C SER A 102 4.96 5.69 -13.97
N ARG A 103 5.46 6.60 -14.82
CA ARG A 103 5.62 6.38 -16.26
C ARG A 103 6.60 5.27 -16.61
N GLU A 104 7.70 5.17 -15.87
CA GLU A 104 8.66 4.07 -16.08
C GLU A 104 8.05 2.73 -15.69
N ILE A 105 7.28 2.66 -14.59
CA ILE A 105 6.50 1.45 -14.26
C ILE A 105 5.55 1.08 -15.41
N GLU A 106 4.80 2.04 -15.93
CA GLU A 106 3.88 1.79 -17.05
C GLU A 106 4.61 1.28 -18.29
N SER A 107 5.82 1.79 -18.56
CA SER A 107 6.64 1.36 -19.69
C SER A 107 7.04 -0.13 -19.59
N LEU A 108 7.19 -0.67 -18.37
CA LEU A 108 7.51 -2.10 -18.17
C LEU A 108 6.38 -3.02 -18.64
N TYR A 109 5.14 -2.53 -18.71
CA TYR A 109 3.96 -3.32 -19.04
C TYR A 109 3.36 -2.98 -20.40
N ARG A 110 3.81 -1.90 -21.06
CA ARG A 110 3.44 -1.66 -22.46
C ARG A 110 4.31 -2.53 -23.37
N PRO A 111 3.72 -3.44 -24.17
CA PRO A 111 4.48 -4.11 -25.21
C PRO A 111 4.97 -3.07 -26.23
N CYS A 112 6.20 -3.26 -26.71
CA CYS A 112 6.82 -2.46 -27.76
C CYS A 112 5.96 -2.39 -29.02
#